data_AF-A0A2K9MJI7-F1
#
_entry.id   AF-A0A2K9MJI7-F1
#
_cell.length_a   1.000
_cell.length_b   1.000
_cell.length_c   1.000
_cell.angle_alpha   90.00
_cell.angle_beta   90.00
_cell.angle_gamma   90.00
#
_symmetry.space_group_name_H-M   'P 1'
#
loop_
_entity.id
_entity.type
_entity.pdbx_description
1 polymer ?
#
loop_
_entity_poly.entity_id
_entity_poly.type
_entity_poly.pdbx_seq_one_letter_code
_entity_poly.pdbx_strand_id
1 'polypeptide(L)' 'MAPPRKDTEAINLRLSQAMIAAIDERRRIEPDLPTRPEMIRRALAQWLEMTDPPSS' A
#
# COMPACT_ATOMS: atom_id res chain seq x y z
N MET A 1 26.83 11.67 -11.81
CA MET A 1 26.34 11.17 -10.51
C MET A 1 25.05 10.41 -10.81
N ALA A 2 25.07 9.07 -10.74
CA ALA A 2 23.85 8.28 -10.97
C ALA A 2 22.90 8.50 -9.78
N PRO A 3 21.58 8.63 -10.02
CA PRO A 3 20.63 8.73 -8.92
C PRO A 3 20.71 7.47 -8.06
N PRO A 4 20.60 7.57 -6.71
CA PRO A 4 20.58 6.41 -5.84
C PRO A 4 19.48 5.46 -6.29
N ARG A 5 19.82 4.16 -6.41
CA ARG A 5 18.82 3.13 -6.72
C ARG A 5 17.79 3.15 -5.60
N LYS A 6 16.53 3.43 -5.95
CA LYS A 6 15.42 3.26 -5.02
C LYS A 6 15.14 1.78 -4.97
N ASP A 7 15.11 1.21 -3.76
CA ASP A 7 14.73 -0.19 -3.51
C ASP A 7 13.20 -0.36 -3.64
N THR A 8 12.67 0.09 -4.78
CA THR A 8 11.23 0.13 -5.05
C THR A 8 11.00 -0.09 -6.53
N GLU A 9 10.11 -1.01 -6.86
CA GLU A 9 9.66 -1.22 -8.24
C GLU A 9 8.21 -0.76 -8.41
N ALA A 10 7.93 -0.09 -9.53
CA ALA A 10 6.57 0.31 -9.87
C ALA A 10 5.82 -0.88 -10.46
N ILE A 11 4.62 -1.15 -9.94
CA ILE A 11 3.74 -2.21 -10.44
C ILE A 11 2.45 -1.62 -11.02
N ASN A 12 1.90 -2.29 -12.03
CA ASN A 12 0.57 -2.00 -12.54
C ASN A 12 -0.45 -2.87 -11.80
N LEU A 13 -1.28 -2.25 -10.95
CA LEU A 13 -2.30 -2.95 -10.16
C LEU A 13 -3.70 -2.55 -10.64
N ARG A 14 -4.53 -3.55 -10.96
CA ARG A 14 -5.95 -3.35 -11.28
C ARG A 14 -6.81 -3.84 -10.13
N LEU A 15 -7.65 -2.94 -9.60
CA LEU A 15 -8.60 -3.22 -8.52
C LEU A 15 -10.02 -2.93 -9.01
N SER A 16 -11.03 -3.55 -8.38
CA SER A 16 -12.42 -3.20 -8.64
C SER A 16 -12.73 -1.77 -8.19
N GLN A 17 -13.72 -1.13 -8.81
CA GLN A 17 -14.15 0.23 -8.44
C GLN A 17 -14.55 0.32 -6.97
N ALA A 18 -15.25 -0.70 -6.45
CA ALA A 18 -15.64 -0.77 -5.05
C ALA A 18 -14.43 -0.81 -4.11
N MET A 19 -13.37 -1.54 -4.46
CA MET A 19 -12.14 -1.58 -3.67
C MET A 19 -11.43 -0.23 -3.67
N ILE A 20 -11.37 0.44 -4.83
CA ILE A 20 -10.77 1.77 -4.95
C ILE A 20 -11.54 2.77 -4.07
N ALA A 21 -12.88 2.76 -4.12
CA ALA A 21 -13.72 3.61 -3.28
C ALA A 21 -13.47 3.38 -1.79
N ALA A 22 -13.42 2.11 -1.35
CA ALA A 22 -13.14 1.77 0.04
C ALA A 22 -11.74 2.22 0.51
N ILE A 23 -10.73 2.18 -0.38
CA ILE A 23 -9.39 2.72 -0.08
C ILE A 23 -9.44 4.24 0.03
N ASP A 24 -10.14 4.93 -0.88
CA ASP A 24 -10.30 6.39 -0.85
C ASP A 24 -11.02 6.88 0.41
N GLU A 25 -12.05 6.16 0.87
CA GLU A 25 -12.75 6.49 2.12
C GLU A 25 -11.84 6.34 3.33
N ARG A 26 -11.09 5.24 3.43
CA ARG A 26 -10.09 5.06 4.50
C ARG A 26 -9.02 6.14 4.47
N ARG A 27 -8.56 6.52 3.28
CA ARG A 27 -7.56 7.58 3.12
C ARG A 27 -8.00 8.93 3.68
N ARG A 28 -9.30 9.23 3.67
CA ARG A 28 -9.85 10.51 4.15
C ARG A 28 -9.90 10.63 5.67
N ILE A 29 -9.94 9.50 6.37
CA ILE A 29 -9.96 9.48 7.85
C ILE A 29 -8.56 9.46 8.46
N GLU A 30 -7.53 9.14 7.66
CA GLU A 30 -6.15 9.16 8.10
C GLU A 30 -5.65 10.61 8.28
N PRO A 31 -4.96 10.92 9.39
CA PRO A 31 -4.54 12.28 9.72
C PRO A 31 -3.51 12.85 8.74
N ASP A 32 -2.69 11.98 8.13
CA ASP A 32 -1.64 12.36 7.18
C ASP A 32 -2.11 12.38 5.72
N LEU A 33 -3.39 12.07 5.45
CA LEU A 33 -4.00 12.01 4.11
C LEU A 33 -3.08 11.33 3.07
N PRO A 34 -2.66 10.08 3.31
CA PRO A 34 -1.70 9.37 2.48
C PRO A 34 -2.17 9.32 1.02
N THR A 35 -1.27 9.14 0.06
CA THR A 35 -1.71 8.93 -1.33
C THR A 35 -2.36 7.55 -1.50
N ARG A 36 -3.14 7.34 -2.57
CA ARG A 36 -3.70 6.01 -2.88
C ARG A 36 -2.63 4.90 -2.91
N PRO A 37 -1.47 5.04 -3.59
CA PRO A 37 -0.43 4.02 -3.54
C PRO A 37 0.18 3.85 -2.15
N GLU A 38 0.30 4.92 -1.34
CA GLU A 38 0.75 4.81 0.05
C GLU A 38 -0.20 3.97 0.90
N MET A 39 -1.52 4.20 0.79
CA MET A 39 -2.52 3.39 1.50
C MET A 39 -2.48 1.93 1.10
N ILE A 40 -2.31 1.66 -0.20
CA ILE A 40 -2.17 0.28 -0.69
C ILE A 40 -0.93 -0.37 -0.09
N ARG A 41 0.21 0.33 -0.03
CA ARG A 41 1.43 -0.20 0.62
C ARG A 41 1.22 -0.50 2.10
N ARG A 42 0.60 0.42 2.86
CA ARG A 42 0.29 0.21 4.28
C ARG A 42 -0.59 -1.02 4.48
N ALA A 43 -1.66 -1.14 3.70
CA ALA A 43 -2.57 -2.29 3.78
C ALA A 43 -1.88 -3.63 3.46
N LEU A 44 -1.01 -3.65 2.43
CA LEU A 44 -0.25 -4.84 2.08
C LEU A 44 0.78 -5.21 3.14
N ALA A 45 1.48 -4.22 3.73
CA ALA A 45 2.43 -4.47 4.81
C ALA A 45 1.73 -5.08 6.03
N GLN A 46 0.63 -4.46 6.47
CA GLN A 46 -0.16 -4.99 7.59
C GLN A 46 -0.70 -6.39 7.31
N TRP A 47 -1.19 -6.63 6.08
CA TRP A 47 -1.67 -7.96 5.69
C TRP A 47 -0.55 -9.00 5.75
N LEU A 48 0.65 -8.68 5.25
CA LEU A 48 1.80 -9.57 5.32
C LEU A 48 2.18 -9.88 6.77
N GLU A 49 2.22 -8.88 7.67
CA GLU A 49 2.47 -9.09 9.11
C GLU A 49 1.42 -10.00 9.75
N MET A 50 0.15 -9.87 9.37
CA MET A 50 -0.94 -10.72 9.88
C MET A 50 -0.86 -12.17 9.38
N THR A 51 -0.28 -12.38 8.20
CA THR A 51 -0.17 -13.69 7.56
C THR A 51 1.22 -14.31 7.68
N ASP A 52 2.16 -13.61 8.31
CA ASP A 52 3.52 -14.11 8.52
C ASP A 52 3.43 -15.41 9.34
N PRO A 53 3.80 -16.56 8.76
CA PRO A 53 3.81 -17.79 9.51
C PRO A 53 4.86 -17.66 10.61
N PRO A 54 4.60 -18.11 11.86
CA PRO A 54 5.63 -18.13 12.88
C PRO A 54 6.80 -18.94 12.35
N SER A 55 7.91 -18.26 12.09
CA SER A 55 9.14 -18.87 11.60
C SER A 55 9.49 -20.01 12.56
N SER A 56 9.35 -21.26 12.09
CA SER A 56 9.66 -22.48 12.84
C SER A 56 11.16 -22.75 12.84
#